data_AF-A0AAU3VLE2-F1
#
_entry.id   AF-A0AAU3VLE2-F1
#
_cell.length_a   1.000
_cell.length_b   1.000
_cell.length_c   1.000
_cell.angle_alpha   90.00
_cell.angle_beta   90.00
_cell.angle_gamma   90.00
#
_symmetry.space_group_name_H-M   'P 1'
#
loop_
_entity.id
_entity.type
_entity.pdbx_description
1 polymer ?
#
loop_
_entity_poly.entity_id
_entity_poly.type
_entity_poly.pdbx_seq_one_letter_code
_entity_poly.pdbx_strand_id
1 'polypeptide(L)'
;MGWSPLIFTFVDGAEVPVPVDGALVRAVLEPHAVGDPRLTAASDEGLYFLVRAADGGEAEVYVGERDIMVSRPHTGGVFGIVAELVSRLGAVVLDPSDGVVVCRAEEYAHLPAGMRDAAVVVEMTGEALEAALIGPRRP
;
A
#
# COMPACT_ATOMS: atom_id res chain seq x y z
N MET A 1 5.31 16.32 -9.88
CA MET A 1 4.73 14.99 -10.15
C MET A 1 4.39 14.39 -8.81
N GLY A 2 3.16 13.92 -8.61
CA GLY A 2 2.77 13.24 -7.37
C GLY A 2 3.42 11.85 -7.32
N TRP A 3 3.98 11.48 -6.19
CA TRP A 3 4.52 10.15 -5.95
C TRP A 3 3.40 9.20 -5.52
N SER A 4 3.39 7.97 -6.06
CA SER A 4 2.31 6.98 -5.82
C SER A 4 2.90 5.57 -5.68
N PRO A 5 3.14 5.06 -4.47
CA PRO A 5 3.52 3.67 -4.28
C PRO A 5 2.37 2.72 -4.67
N LEU A 6 2.76 1.53 -5.11
CA LEU A 6 1.87 0.45 -5.52
C LEU A 6 1.94 -0.70 -4.51
N ILE A 7 0.83 -1.40 -4.29
CA ILE A 7 0.76 -2.56 -3.40
C ILE A 7 0.39 -3.77 -4.24
N PHE A 8 1.14 -4.86 -4.06
CA PHE A 8 0.93 -6.12 -4.76
C PHE A 8 0.97 -7.29 -3.78
N THR A 9 0.18 -8.32 -4.05
CA THR A 9 0.26 -9.59 -3.30
C THR A 9 0.83 -10.65 -4.22
N PHE A 10 1.88 -11.35 -3.77
CA PHE A 10 2.51 -12.44 -4.52
C PHE A 10 2.40 -13.73 -3.72
N VAL A 11 2.45 -14.86 -4.41
CA VAL A 11 2.46 -16.20 -3.80
C VAL A 11 3.52 -17.05 -4.50
N ASP A 12 4.25 -17.84 -3.71
CA ASP A 12 5.20 -18.85 -4.19
C ASP A 12 6.21 -18.39 -5.28
N GLY A 13 6.60 -17.11 -5.27
CA GLY A 13 7.54 -16.55 -6.23
C GLY A 13 6.97 -16.34 -7.64
N ALA A 14 5.64 -16.33 -7.78
CA ALA A 14 4.97 -16.10 -9.06
C ALA A 14 5.23 -14.68 -9.59
N GLU A 15 5.50 -14.55 -10.89
CA GLU A 15 5.71 -13.26 -11.57
C GLU A 15 4.43 -12.42 -11.67
N VAL A 16 3.26 -13.05 -11.57
CA VAL A 16 1.96 -12.38 -11.66
C VAL A 16 1.38 -12.23 -10.25
N PRO A 17 1.04 -11.01 -9.81
CA PRO A 17 0.36 -10.80 -8.53
C PRO A 17 -1.00 -11.50 -8.49
N VAL A 18 -1.42 -11.92 -7.30
CA VAL A 18 -2.77 -12.46 -7.09
C VAL A 18 -3.81 -11.33 -7.06
N PRO A 19 -5.09 -11.62 -7.38
CA PRO A 19 -6.15 -10.63 -7.26
C PRO A 19 -6.30 -10.07 -5.84
N VAL A 20 -6.66 -8.79 -5.75
CA VAL A 20 -6.84 -8.09 -4.46
C VAL A 20 -8.10 -8.60 -3.74
N ASP A 21 -7.96 -8.89 -2.44
CA ASP A 21 -9.12 -9.13 -1.58
C ASP A 21 -9.84 -7.81 -1.24
N GLY A 22 -10.82 -7.46 -2.08
CA GLY A 22 -11.60 -6.23 -1.91
C GLY A 22 -12.41 -6.15 -0.61
N ALA A 23 -12.75 -7.28 0.02
CA ALA A 23 -13.46 -7.28 1.30
C ALA A 23 -12.52 -6.86 2.44
N LEU A 24 -11.28 -7.36 2.41
CA LEU A 24 -10.25 -6.96 3.37
C LEU A 24 -9.86 -5.49 3.19
N VAL A 25 -9.72 -5.03 1.95
CA VAL A 25 -9.46 -3.60 1.66
C VAL A 25 -10.54 -2.71 2.28
N ARG A 26 -11.82 -3.02 2.05
CA ARG A 26 -12.94 -2.28 2.66
C ARG A 26 -12.86 -2.27 4.19
N ALA A 27 -12.64 -3.43 4.79
CA ALA A 27 -12.57 -3.57 6.24
C ALA A 27 -11.46 -2.70 6.88
N VAL A 28 -10.36 -2.46 6.16
CA VAL A 28 -9.26 -1.60 6.63
C VAL A 28 -9.51 -0.13 6.32
N LEU A 29 -9.99 0.21 5.13
CA LEU A 29 -10.06 1.60 4.67
C LEU A 29 -11.34 2.33 5.06
N GLU A 30 -12.49 1.64 5.17
CA GLU A 30 -13.77 2.27 5.51
C GLU A 30 -13.75 3.06 6.84
N PRO A 31 -13.09 2.60 7.92
CA PRO A 31 -12.96 3.37 9.15
C PRO A 31 -12.24 4.72 9.00
N HIS A 32 -11.43 4.88 7.95
CA HIS A 32 -10.63 6.08 7.68
C HIS A 32 -11.15 6.89 6.49
N ALA A 33 -12.17 6.40 5.80
CA ALA A 33 -12.70 7.03 4.61
C ALA A 33 -13.33 8.38 4.96
N VAL A 34 -12.99 9.41 4.19
CA VAL A 34 -13.57 10.75 4.29
C VAL A 34 -14.18 11.16 2.95
N GLY A 35 -15.24 11.96 2.99
CA GLY A 35 -15.96 12.41 1.80
C GLY A 35 -17.32 11.73 1.61
N ASP A 36 -17.92 11.88 0.44
CA ASP A 36 -19.22 11.29 0.12
C ASP A 36 -19.05 9.77 -0.09
N PRO A 37 -19.72 8.89 0.69
CA PRO A 37 -19.69 7.44 0.49
C PRO A 37 -20.12 7.00 -0.91
N ARG A 38 -20.83 7.84 -1.66
CA ARG A 38 -21.18 7.60 -3.08
C ARG A 38 -19.98 7.75 -4.02
N LEU A 39 -18.93 8.45 -3.62
CA LEU A 39 -17.65 8.53 -4.33
C LEU A 39 -16.76 7.33 -4.00
N THR A 40 -17.01 6.63 -2.90
CA THR A 40 -16.56 5.25 -2.67
C THR A 40 -17.33 4.29 -3.59
N ALA A 41 -17.31 4.60 -4.87
CA ALA A 41 -18.00 3.82 -5.88
C ALA A 41 -17.16 2.56 -6.16
N ALA A 42 -17.82 1.40 -6.13
CA ALA A 42 -17.40 0.33 -7.01
C ALA A 42 -17.80 0.78 -8.42
N SER A 43 -16.88 1.38 -9.16
CA SER A 43 -17.08 1.54 -10.60
C SER A 43 -16.78 0.20 -11.27
N ASP A 44 -17.09 0.08 -12.56
CA ASP A 44 -16.59 -1.04 -13.38
C ASP A 44 -15.05 -1.08 -13.44
N GLU A 45 -14.35 -0.08 -12.88
CA GLU A 45 -12.91 0.13 -12.94
C GLU A 45 -12.18 -0.15 -11.60
N GLY A 46 -12.89 -0.38 -10.48
CA GLY A 46 -12.27 -0.67 -9.17
C GLY A 46 -12.95 0.01 -7.98
N LEU A 47 -12.27 0.00 -6.81
CA LEU A 47 -12.67 0.75 -5.62
C LEU A 47 -11.83 2.03 -5.48
N TYR A 48 -12.43 3.09 -4.98
CA TYR A 48 -11.74 4.33 -4.66
C TYR A 48 -12.03 4.77 -3.23
N PHE A 49 -10.98 5.15 -2.50
CA PHE A 49 -11.08 5.71 -1.15
C PHE A 49 -10.25 6.99 -1.05
N LEU A 50 -10.82 8.04 -0.47
CA LEU A 50 -10.04 9.12 0.13
C LEU A 50 -9.97 8.82 1.63
N VAL A 51 -8.78 8.59 2.16
CA VAL A 51 -8.59 8.27 3.58
C VAL A 51 -7.91 9.40 4.31
N ARG A 52 -8.28 9.58 5.59
CA ARG A 52 -7.64 10.54 6.50
C ARG A 52 -7.29 9.86 7.82
N ALA A 53 -6.04 9.97 8.22
CA ALA A 53 -5.54 9.54 9.51
C ALA A 53 -5.92 10.52 10.63
N ALA A 54 -5.79 10.08 11.88
CA ALA A 54 -6.17 10.90 13.05
C ALA A 54 -5.34 12.19 13.20
N ASP A 55 -4.12 12.23 12.65
CA ASP A 55 -3.25 13.40 12.61
C ASP A 55 -3.57 14.35 11.44
N GLY A 56 -4.56 14.01 10.60
CA GLY A 56 -4.97 14.79 9.44
C GLY A 56 -4.21 14.46 8.15
N GLY A 57 -3.25 13.54 8.16
CA GLY A 57 -2.60 13.04 6.94
C GLY A 57 -3.61 12.34 6.03
N GLU A 58 -3.50 12.56 4.71
CA GLU A 58 -4.45 12.03 3.73
C GLU A 58 -3.73 11.21 2.65
N ALA A 59 -4.49 10.32 2.01
CA ALA A 59 -4.10 9.66 0.77
C ALA A 59 -5.33 9.30 -0.04
N GLU A 60 -5.15 9.20 -1.35
CA GLU A 60 -6.11 8.59 -2.26
C GLU A 60 -5.69 7.14 -2.50
N VAL A 61 -6.64 6.21 -2.47
CA VAL A 61 -6.38 4.78 -2.65
C VAL A 61 -7.27 4.25 -3.77
N TYR A 62 -6.64 3.78 -4.83
CA TYR A 62 -7.29 3.17 -5.99
C TYR A 62 -7.02 1.67 -5.97
N VAL A 63 -8.07 0.86 -6.08
CA VAL A 63 -7.99 -0.60 -5.99
C VAL A 63 -8.32 -1.17 -7.36
N GLY A 64 -7.31 -1.67 -8.06
CA GLY A 64 -7.45 -2.42 -9.29
C GLY A 64 -7.71 -3.90 -9.04
N GLU A 65 -7.69 -4.71 -10.10
CA GLU A 65 -7.89 -6.16 -10.00
C GLU A 65 -6.75 -6.84 -9.21
N ARG A 66 -5.50 -6.37 -9.38
CA ARG A 66 -4.28 -7.02 -8.84
C ARG A 66 -3.34 -6.08 -8.11
N ASP A 67 -3.66 -4.81 -8.09
CA ASP A 67 -2.83 -3.76 -7.51
C ASP A 67 -3.67 -2.77 -6.72
N ILE A 68 -3.02 -2.11 -5.76
CA ILE A 68 -3.59 -0.96 -5.09
C ILE A 68 -2.60 0.19 -5.25
N MET A 69 -3.05 1.31 -5.81
CA MET A 69 -2.26 2.51 -5.94
C MET A 69 -2.62 3.48 -4.81
N VAL A 70 -1.60 3.92 -4.06
CA VAL A 70 -1.74 4.95 -3.03
C VAL A 70 -1.21 6.25 -3.60
N SER A 71 -2.08 7.17 -3.95
CA SER A 71 -1.70 8.45 -4.55
C SER A 71 -1.62 9.55 -3.51
N ARG A 72 -0.55 10.35 -3.63
CA ARG A 72 -0.30 11.56 -2.82
C ARG A 72 -0.38 11.32 -1.30
N PRO A 73 0.26 10.26 -0.76
CA PRO A 73 0.26 10.08 0.68
C PRO A 73 0.98 11.24 1.37
N HIS A 74 0.31 11.89 2.31
CA HIS A 74 0.94 12.83 3.23
C HIS A 74 1.87 12.09 4.19
N THR A 75 2.86 12.76 4.76
CA THR A 75 3.69 12.19 5.82
C THR A 75 2.87 11.95 7.10
N GLY A 76 3.29 10.97 7.91
CA GLY A 76 2.63 10.66 9.19
C GLY A 76 1.61 9.52 9.14
N GLY A 77 0.50 9.68 9.85
CA GLY A 77 -0.42 8.60 10.25
C GLY A 77 -1.06 7.82 9.11
N VAL A 78 -1.09 8.37 7.88
CA VAL A 78 -1.60 7.64 6.71
C VAL A 78 -0.73 6.43 6.37
N PHE A 79 0.57 6.48 6.62
CA PHE A 79 1.43 5.30 6.47
C PHE A 79 1.08 4.20 7.47
N GLY A 80 0.50 4.53 8.62
CA GLY A 80 -0.05 3.54 9.54
C GLY A 80 -1.22 2.76 8.92
N ILE A 81 -2.12 3.46 8.22
CA ILE A 81 -3.25 2.85 7.51
C ILE A 81 -2.74 1.95 6.37
N VAL A 82 -1.77 2.45 5.58
CA VAL A 82 -1.15 1.69 4.48
C VAL A 82 -0.42 0.45 5.02
N ALA A 83 0.36 0.58 6.08
CA ALA A 83 1.07 -0.54 6.69
C ALA A 83 0.12 -1.61 7.24
N GLU A 84 -1.00 -1.21 7.84
CA GLU A 84 -2.05 -2.14 8.27
C GLU A 84 -2.67 -2.88 7.07
N LEU A 85 -3.00 -2.14 6.01
CA LEU A 85 -3.54 -2.71 4.77
C LEU A 85 -2.59 -3.76 4.19
N VAL A 86 -1.31 -3.42 4.04
CA VAL A 86 -0.26 -4.29 3.52
C VAL A 86 -0.09 -5.53 4.39
N SER A 87 -0.05 -5.36 5.72
CA SER A 87 0.12 -6.45 6.68
C SER A 87 -1.02 -7.46 6.63
N ARG A 88 -2.27 -6.97 6.53
CA ARG A 88 -3.45 -7.84 6.50
C ARG A 88 -3.60 -8.56 5.16
N LEU A 89 -3.21 -7.94 4.06
CA LEU A 89 -3.21 -8.56 2.74
C LEU A 89 -2.07 -9.57 2.55
N GLY A 90 -1.01 -9.51 3.36
CA GLY A 90 0.23 -10.25 3.07
C GLY A 90 0.89 -9.72 1.80
N ALA A 91 0.87 -8.40 1.64
CA ALA A 91 1.31 -7.72 0.43
C ALA A 91 2.69 -7.09 0.59
N VAL A 92 3.20 -6.55 -0.52
CA VAL A 92 4.43 -5.75 -0.59
C VAL A 92 4.12 -4.40 -1.18
N VAL A 93 4.94 -3.40 -0.85
CA VAL A 93 4.85 -2.05 -1.44
C VAL A 93 5.99 -1.88 -2.43
N LEU A 94 5.68 -1.44 -3.64
CA LEU A 94 6.65 -1.06 -4.67
C LEU A 94 6.62 0.47 -4.82
N ASP A 95 7.78 1.10 -4.71
CA ASP A 95 7.96 2.45 -5.22
C ASP A 95 8.40 2.38 -6.70
N PRO A 96 7.54 2.80 -7.65
CA PRO A 96 7.89 2.76 -9.07
C PRO A 96 8.97 3.78 -9.47
N SER A 97 9.30 4.75 -8.60
CA SER A 97 10.22 5.84 -8.89
C SER A 97 11.69 5.45 -8.72
N ASP A 98 11.97 4.57 -7.76
CA ASP A 98 13.31 4.08 -7.44
C ASP A 98 13.44 2.55 -7.55
N GLY A 99 12.32 1.83 -7.71
CA GLY A 99 12.27 0.38 -7.84
C GLY A 99 12.39 -0.37 -6.50
N VAL A 100 12.32 0.33 -5.36
CA VAL A 100 12.39 -0.29 -4.03
C VAL A 100 11.13 -1.09 -3.76
N VAL A 101 11.31 -2.31 -3.24
CA VAL A 101 10.23 -3.16 -2.75
C VAL A 101 10.31 -3.23 -1.22
N VAL A 102 9.23 -2.92 -0.51
CA VAL A 102 9.16 -2.97 0.95
C VAL A 102 8.20 -4.07 1.37
N CYS A 103 8.64 -4.96 2.25
CA CYS A 103 7.86 -6.13 2.67
C CYS A 103 8.25 -6.59 4.08
N ARG A 104 7.50 -7.53 4.67
CA ARG A 104 7.98 -8.26 5.86
C ARG A 104 8.76 -9.49 5.45
N ALA A 105 9.37 -10.14 6.44
CA ALA A 105 10.17 -11.34 6.24
C ALA A 105 9.33 -12.49 5.64
N GLU A 106 8.04 -12.57 5.98
CA GLU A 106 7.11 -13.58 5.50
C GLU A 106 6.83 -13.41 4.00
N GLU A 107 6.58 -12.18 3.54
CA GLU A 107 6.29 -11.91 2.13
C GLU A 107 7.53 -12.02 1.23
N TYR A 108 8.74 -11.83 1.78
CA TYR A 108 9.97 -11.92 1.01
C TYR A 108 10.11 -13.24 0.25
N ALA A 109 9.71 -14.36 0.86
CA ALA A 109 9.76 -15.68 0.22
C ALA A 109 8.79 -15.82 -0.96
N HIS A 110 7.71 -15.05 -0.97
CA HIS A 110 6.68 -15.06 -2.01
C HIS A 110 7.00 -14.13 -3.18
N LEU A 111 7.96 -13.21 -3.03
CA LEU A 111 8.38 -12.31 -4.09
C LEU A 111 8.93 -13.05 -5.32
N PRO A 112 8.68 -12.54 -6.54
CA PRO A 112 9.40 -12.95 -7.74
C PRO A 112 10.91 -12.83 -7.54
N ALA A 113 11.68 -13.73 -8.18
CA ALA A 113 13.13 -13.75 -8.02
C ALA A 113 13.77 -12.39 -8.37
N GLY A 114 13.28 -11.72 -9.42
CA GLY A 114 13.79 -10.42 -9.86
C GLY A 114 13.50 -9.26 -8.90
N MET A 115 12.56 -9.41 -7.96
CA MET A 115 12.21 -8.37 -6.98
C MET A 115 12.94 -8.52 -5.65
N ARG A 116 13.46 -9.73 -5.35
CA ARG A 116 14.11 -10.03 -4.05
C ARG A 116 15.38 -9.24 -3.80
N ASP A 117 16.13 -8.91 -4.86
CA ASP A 117 17.38 -8.14 -4.74
C ASP A 117 17.12 -6.66 -4.39
N ALA A 118 15.96 -6.14 -4.77
CA ALA A 118 15.52 -4.77 -4.46
C ALA A 118 14.66 -4.68 -3.19
N ALA A 119 14.43 -5.81 -2.51
CA ALA A 119 13.52 -5.87 -1.38
C ALA A 119 14.21 -5.45 -0.08
N VAL A 120 13.58 -4.48 0.58
CA VAL A 120 13.89 -4.00 1.93
C VAL A 120 12.89 -4.62 2.88
N VAL A 121 13.39 -5.48 3.77
CA VAL A 121 12.57 -6.13 4.79
C VAL A 121 12.46 -5.22 6.01
N VAL A 122 11.23 -4.90 6.39
CA VAL A 122 10.93 -4.04 7.55
C VAL A 122 9.82 -4.66 8.39
N GLU A 123 9.75 -4.23 9.66
CA GLU A 123 8.49 -4.35 10.41
C GLU A 123 7.43 -3.48 9.72
N MET A 124 6.26 -4.04 9.43
CA MET A 124 5.23 -3.31 8.69
C MET A 124 4.43 -2.38 9.61
N THR A 125 5.12 -1.36 10.12
CA THR A 125 4.56 -0.24 10.86
C THR A 125 4.55 1.00 9.98
N GLY A 126 3.70 1.99 10.30
CA GLY A 126 3.64 3.23 9.52
C GLY A 126 4.97 3.98 9.48
N GLU A 127 5.67 4.07 10.61
CA GLU A 127 6.96 4.77 10.70
C GLU A 127 8.05 4.08 9.87
N ALA A 128 8.13 2.75 9.94
CA ALA A 128 9.11 1.98 9.18
C ALA A 128 8.84 2.02 7.68
N LEU A 129 7.56 1.91 7.29
CA LEU A 129 7.15 2.00 5.89
C LEU A 129 7.45 3.38 5.31
N GLU A 130 7.09 4.45 6.02
CA GLU A 130 7.37 5.82 5.61
C GLU A 130 8.88 6.06 5.45
N ALA A 131 9.68 5.61 6.43
CA ALA A 131 11.13 5.76 6.39
C ALA A 131 11.78 4.96 5.24
N ALA A 132 11.24 3.78 4.91
CA ALA A 132 11.73 2.97 3.80
C ALA A 132 11.44 3.61 2.44
N LEU A 133 10.28 4.26 2.29
CA LEU A 133 9.84 4.81 1.01
C LEU A 133 10.30 6.25 0.75
N ILE A 134 10.38 7.09 1.79
CA ILE A 134 10.74 8.52 1.63
C ILE A 134 12.20 8.77 2.07
N GLY A 135 12.84 7.77 2.68
CA GLY A 135 14.13 7.92 3.33
C GLY A 135 14.01 8.56 4.73
N PRO A 136 15.11 8.67 5.48
CA PRO A 136 15.10 9.25 6.81
C PRO A 136 14.62 10.70 6.78
N ARG A 137 13.67 11.05 7.66
CA ARG A 137 13.29 12.44 7.92
C ARG A 137 14.56 13.24 8.22
N ARG A 138 14.97 14.13 7.31
CA ARG A 138 16.00 15.11 7.66
C ARG A 138 15.40 16.05 8.72
N PRO A 139 16.10 16.26 9.85
CA PRO A 139 15.65 17.17 10.90
C PRO A 139 15.58 18.62 10.41
#